data_AF-M8CZV0-F1
#
_entry.id   AF-M8CZV0-F1
#
_cell.length_a   1.000
_cell.length_b   1.000
_cell.length_c   1.000
_cell.angle_alpha   90.00
_cell.angle_beta   90.00
_cell.angle_gamma   90.00
#
_symmetry.space_group_name_H-M   'P 1'
#
loop_
_entity.id
_entity.type
_entity.pdbx_description
1 polymer ?
#
loop_
_entity_poly.entity_id
_entity_poly.type
_entity_poly.pdbx_seq_one_letter_code
_entity_poly.pdbx_strand_id
1 'polypeptide(L)' 'MGNNKLGLFVVLLGIFVISTTTYLSRHIYITDFLRGIFNGVGIGLEIIGIIIMQQKKLHLKFM' A
#
# COMPACT_ATOMS: atom_id res chain seq x y z
N MET A 1 15.68 -11.99 6.86
CA MET A 1 14.57 -11.22 7.50
C MET A 1 14.21 -9.90 6.78
N GLY A 2 15.03 -9.36 5.86
CA GLY A 2 14.84 -8.02 5.29
C GLY A 2 13.57 -7.78 4.45
N ASN A 3 13.29 -8.59 3.43
CA ASN A 3 12.20 -8.29 2.49
C ASN A 3 10.80 -8.35 3.10
N ASN A 4 10.59 -9.11 4.18
CA ASN A 4 9.28 -9.19 4.84
C ASN A 4 8.95 -7.90 5.60
N LYS A 5 9.96 -7.25 6.20
CA LYS A 5 9.82 -5.93 6.83
C LYS A 5 9.53 -4.86 5.77
N LEU A 6 10.21 -4.95 4.63
CA LEU A 6 10.06 -4.00 3.53
C LEU A 6 8.67 -4.09 2.89
N GLY A 7 8.19 -5.29 2.57
CA GLY A 7 6.84 -5.48 2.05
C GLY A 7 5.76 -5.06 3.05
N LEU A 8 5.93 -5.38 4.34
CA LEU A 8 4.99 -4.94 5.39
C LEU A 8 4.99 -3.41 5.57
N PHE A 9 6.16 -2.77 5.46
CA PHE A 9 6.25 -1.31 5.46
C PHE A 9 5.50 -0.69 4.27
N VAL A 10 5.64 -1.26 3.07
CA VAL A 10 4.94 -0.78 1.87
C VAL A 10 3.41 -0.94 2.01
N VAL A 11 2.93 -2.04 2.59
CA VAL A 11 1.50 -2.22 2.91
C VAL A 11 1.02 -1.15 3.87
N LEU A 12 1.75 -0.90 4.97
CA LEU A 12 1.40 0.15 5.92
C LEU A 12 1.36 1.54 5.27
N LEU A 13 2.25 1.79 4.31
CA LEU A 13 2.29 3.04 3.56
C LEU A 13 1.05 3.21 2.68
N GLY A 14 0.58 2.12 2.05
CA GLY A 14 -0.70 2.09 1.32
C GLY A 14 -1.90 2.42 2.20
N ILE A 15 -2.02 1.73 3.35
CA ILE A 15 -3.07 1.99 4.35
C ILE A 15 -3.05 3.46 4.81
N PHE A 16 -1.84 3.99 5.07
CA PHE A 16 -1.65 5.36 5.50
C PHE A 16 -2.13 6.37 4.46
N VAL A 17 -1.82 6.16 3.19
CA VAL A 17 -2.26 7.04 2.08
C VAL A 17 -3.79 7.03 1.96
N ILE A 18 -4.44 5.86 2.00
CA ILE A 18 -5.91 5.74 1.92
C ILE A 18 -6.57 6.44 3.11
N SER A 19 -6.05 6.18 4.31
CA SER A 19 -6.58 6.74 5.55
C SER A 19 -6.46 8.26 5.58
N THR A 20 -5.28 8.78 5.21
CA THR A 20 -5.02 10.23 5.15
C THR A 20 -5.90 10.89 4.10
N THR A 21 -6.05 10.30 2.92
CA THR A 21 -6.92 10.82 1.86
C THR A 21 -8.38 10.89 2.32
N THR A 22 -8.84 9.83 2.99
CA THR A 22 -10.22 9.77 3.50
C THR A 22 -10.45 10.78 4.61
N TYR A 23 -9.49 10.94 5.53
CA TYR A 23 -9.55 11.94 6.59
C TYR A 23 -9.55 13.36 6.00
N LEU A 24 -8.61 13.63 5.10
CA LEU A 24 -8.41 14.95 4.51
C LEU A 24 -9.62 15.36 3.64
N SER A 25 -10.22 14.43 2.92
CA SER A 25 -11.46 14.64 2.16
C SER A 25 -12.66 15.04 3.03
N ARG A 26 -12.62 14.81 4.35
CA ARG A 26 -13.66 15.28 5.28
C ARG A 26 -13.43 16.71 5.76
N HIS A 27 -12.20 17.22 5.67
CA HIS A 27 -11.81 18.52 6.20
C HIS A 27 -11.53 19.56 5.11
N ILE A 28 -11.14 19.11 3.92
CA ILE A 28 -10.93 19.96 2.75
C ILE A 28 -11.61 19.35 1.53
N TYR A 29 -12.07 20.23 0.63
CA TYR A 29 -12.62 19.79 -0.64
C TYR A 29 -11.50 19.21 -1.51
N ILE A 30 -11.53 17.89 -1.68
CA ILE A 30 -10.68 17.15 -2.61
C ILE A 30 -11.58 16.71 -3.76
N THR A 31 -11.15 16.95 -5.00
CA THR A 31 -11.91 16.51 -6.16
C THR A 31 -12.00 14.98 -6.19
N ASP A 32 -13.11 14.45 -6.69
CA ASP A 32 -13.31 12.99 -6.80
C ASP A 32 -12.20 12.31 -7.62
N PHE A 33 -11.65 13.02 -8.60
CA PHE A 33 -10.50 12.59 -9.38
C PHE A 33 -9.24 12.38 -8.51
N LEU A 34 -8.86 13.40 -7.72
CA LEU A 34 -7.70 13.29 -6.83
C LEU A 34 -7.90 12.23 -5.76
N ARG A 35 -9.11 12.15 -5.19
CA ARG A 35 -9.47 11.13 -4.21
C ARG A 35 -9.35 9.72 -4.81
N GLY A 36 -9.79 9.54 -6.05
CA GLY A 36 -9.61 8.31 -6.81
C GLY A 36 -8.14 7.95 -7.04
N ILE A 37 -7.29 8.92 -7.42
CA ILE A 37 -5.85 8.72 -7.60
C ILE A 37 -5.20 8.25 -6.30
N PHE A 38 -5.41 8.96 -5.19
CA PHE A 38 -4.75 8.60 -3.94
C PHE A 38 -5.20 7.24 -3.40
N ASN A 39 -6.50 6.93 -3.50
CA ASN A 39 -6.99 5.60 -3.14
C ASN A 39 -6.39 4.51 -4.04
N GLY A 40 -6.32 4.75 -5.36
CA GLY A 40 -5.71 3.84 -6.31
C GLY A 40 -4.22 3.59 -6.03
N VAL A 41 -3.46 4.65 -5.72
CA VAL A 41 -2.04 4.55 -5.32
C VAL A 41 -1.90 3.75 -4.03
N GLY A 42 -2.75 4.00 -3.03
CA GLY A 42 -2.75 3.26 -1.78
C GLY A 42 -2.97 1.76 -1.97
N ILE A 43 -3.98 1.38 -2.76
CA ILE A 43 -4.27 -0.02 -3.12
C ILE A 43 -3.10 -0.63 -3.90
N GLY A 44 -2.53 0.12 -4.85
CA GLY A 44 -1.37 -0.32 -5.63
C GLY A 44 -0.16 -0.63 -4.74
N LEU A 45 0.11 0.22 -3.74
CA LEU A 45 1.17 -0.01 -2.76
C LEU A 45 0.91 -1.27 -1.92
N GLU A 46 -0.32 -1.49 -1.45
CA GLU A 46 -0.67 -2.71 -0.72
C GLU A 46 -0.41 -3.97 -1.55
N ILE A 47 -0.83 -3.98 -2.82
CA ILE A 47 -0.59 -5.11 -3.74
C ILE A 47 0.90 -5.36 -3.92
N ILE A 48 1.69 -4.31 -4.18
CA ILE A 48 3.15 -4.42 -4.35
C ILE A 48 3.79 -4.95 -3.06
N GLY A 49 3.39 -4.45 -1.90
CA GLY A 49 3.89 -4.90 -0.60
C GLY A 49 3.61 -6.39 -0.36
N ILE A 50 2.40 -6.85 -0.69
CA ILE A 50 2.03 -8.27 -0.63
C ILE A 50 2.89 -9.11 -1.59
N ILE A 51 3.10 -8.65 -2.83
CA ILE A 51 3.96 -9.36 -3.81
C ILE A 51 5.38 -9.51 -3.27
N ILE A 52 5.97 -8.45 -2.70
CA ILE A 52 7.32 -8.49 -2.10
C ILE A 52 7.40 -9.51 -0.96
N MET A 53 6.36 -9.57 -0.10
CA MET A 53 6.29 -10.56 0.99
C MET A 53 6.17 -11.99 0.45
N GLN A 54 5.39 -12.20 -0.61
CA GLN A 54 5.17 -13.51 -1.22
C GLN A 54 6.37 -14.04 -2.02
N GLN A 55 7.13 -13.17 -2.70
CA GLN A 55 8.32 -13.57 -3.45
C GLN A 55 9.34 -14.31 -2.57
N LYS A 56 9.49 -13.91 -1.30
CA LYS A 56 10.37 -14.59 -0.35
C LYS A 56 9.86 -15.97 0.04
N LYS A 57 8.54 -16.16 0.09
CA LYS A 57 7.90 -17.45 0.43
C LYS A 57 8.05 -18.45 -0.72
N LEU A 58 8.04 -17.97 -1.97
CA LEU A 58 8.28 -18.80 -3.15
C LEU A 58 9.74 -19.23 -3.25
N HIS A 59 10.70 -18.31 -3.03
CA HIS A 59 12.13 -18.62 -3.11
C HIS A 59 12.62 -19.60 -2.01
N LEU A 60 11.94 -19.65 -0.85
CA LEU A 60 12.20 -20.63 0.21
C LEU A 60 11.56 -22.00 -0.04
N LYS A 61 10.62 -22.11 -0.99
CA LYS A 61 9.94 -23.38 -1.32
C LYS A 61 10.66 -24.16 -2.43
N PHE A 62 11.54 -23.49 -3.17
CA PHE A 62 12.33 -24.05 -4.28
C PHE A 62 13.81 -24.26 -3.93
N MET A 63 14.18 -24.13 -2.65
CA MET A 63 15.52 -24.44 -2.11
C MET A 63 15.37 -25.44 -0.98
#